data_AF-A0A6P0X0U3-F1
#
_entry.id   AF-A0A6P0X0U3-F1
#
_cell.length_a   1.000
_cell.length_b   1.000
_cell.length_c   1.000
_cell.angle_alpha   90.00
_cell.angle_beta   90.00
_cell.angle_gamma   90.00
#
_symmetry.space_group_name_H-M   'P 1'
#
loop_
_entity.id
_entity.type
_entity.pdbx_description
1 polymer ?
#
loop_
_entity_poly.entity_id
_entity_poly.type
_entity_poly.pdbx_seq_one_letter_code
_entity_poly.pdbx_strand_id
1 'polypeptide(L)'
;LSWSPDDVVAGQIEVSDLEGNPITITWDSVAHNPGWCKLDWVIADPIRRQLANASNMLDVTWEAPDGKITPLDGYLDGYFQEIYLDTESAPIFSKLVKQVSTDVMDDYVAQLQKEVKKYFKPDNPNYGKAAKRLYNIFRLNGQYEEAAFLRELFDEPAALLYQVHALVRTVQEATEQSTVFDIDNILDQTDDLIMSVIKVLEGEEELEIVRHLLRLSRCISRQEEGVPLGPQVKAARSEVMNIVNNFFYDKMTALPTIKAYIDGLTS
;
A
#
# COMPACT_ATOMS: atom_id res chain seq x y z
N LEU A 1 8.50 9.31 7.24
CA LEU A 1 9.97 9.39 7.16
C LEU A 1 10.41 8.30 6.21
N SER A 2 11.23 8.60 5.21
CA SER A 2 11.73 7.62 4.24
C SER A 2 13.24 7.80 4.11
N TRP A 3 13.97 6.70 4.03
CA TRP A 3 15.43 6.68 3.94
C TRP A 3 15.81 6.04 2.60
N SER A 4 16.72 6.67 1.84
CA SER A 4 17.32 6.07 0.66
C SER A 4 18.43 5.07 1.05
N PRO A 5 18.90 4.21 0.13
CA PRO A 5 20.03 3.33 0.41
C PRO A 5 21.30 4.07 0.87
N ASP A 6 21.57 5.25 0.32
CA ASP A 6 22.71 6.06 0.72
C ASP A 6 22.54 6.62 2.14
N ASP A 7 21.32 7.03 2.50
CA ASP A 7 20.98 7.46 3.86
C ASP A 7 21.15 6.33 4.88
N VAL A 8 20.73 5.11 4.50
CA VAL A 8 20.89 3.90 5.31
C VAL A 8 22.38 3.65 5.60
N VAL A 9 23.23 3.76 4.57
CA VAL A 9 24.70 3.62 4.69
C VAL A 9 25.32 4.76 5.50
N ALA A 10 24.84 5.99 5.33
CA ALA A 10 25.32 7.16 6.06
C ALA A 10 24.92 7.15 7.54
N GLY A 11 23.87 6.40 7.87
CA GLY A 11 23.38 6.21 9.22
C GLY A 11 22.50 7.34 9.76
N GLN A 12 22.16 8.30 8.91
CA GLN A 12 21.36 9.47 9.26
C GLN A 12 20.64 10.04 8.03
N ILE A 13 19.59 10.83 8.29
CA ILE A 13 18.94 11.69 7.30
C ILE A 13 18.82 13.12 7.82
N GLU A 14 18.76 14.07 6.90
CA GLU A 14 18.43 15.47 7.17
C GLU A 14 16.99 15.76 6.75
N VAL A 15 16.18 16.26 7.68
CA VAL A 15 14.79 16.64 7.44
C VAL A 15 14.54 18.04 7.99
N SER A 16 13.43 18.66 7.60
CA SER A 16 12.95 19.89 8.23
C SER A 16 11.85 19.58 9.23
N ASP A 17 11.84 20.28 10.36
CA ASP A 17 10.71 20.28 11.27
C ASP A 17 9.51 21.07 10.72
N LEU A 18 8.43 21.15 11.51
CA LEU A 18 7.22 21.89 11.14
C LEU A 18 7.45 23.41 10.99
N GLU A 19 8.56 23.93 11.54
CA GLU A 19 8.96 25.33 11.48
C GLU A 19 10.00 25.60 10.36
N GLY A 20 10.45 24.54 9.67
CA GLY A 20 11.44 24.60 8.60
C GLY A 20 12.89 24.50 9.07
N ASN A 21 13.15 24.27 10.36
CA ASN A 21 14.51 24.12 10.87
C ASN A 21 15.09 22.75 10.48
N PRO A 22 16.38 22.68 10.12
CA PRO A 22 17.02 21.40 9.82
C PRO A 22 17.17 20.56 11.09
N ILE A 23 16.79 19.29 10.99
CA ILE A 23 16.95 18.26 12.02
C ILE A 23 17.64 17.05 11.38
N THR A 24 18.65 16.53 12.07
CA THR A 24 19.26 15.24 11.72
C THR A 24 18.62 14.13 12.53
N ILE A 25 18.16 13.08 11.85
CA ILE A 25 17.61 11.87 12.49
C ILE A 25 18.58 10.72 12.23
N THR A 26 19.02 10.04 13.29
CA THR A 26 19.99 8.93 13.22
C THR A 26 19.32 7.58 13.46
N TRP A 27 19.96 6.48 13.04
CA TRP A 27 19.48 5.11 13.35
C TRP A 27 19.22 4.90 14.84
N ASP A 28 20.18 5.30 15.68
CA ASP A 28 20.07 5.14 17.13
C ASP A 28 18.84 5.86 17.67
N SER A 29 18.50 7.04 17.14
CA SER A 29 17.33 7.80 17.59
C SER A 29 16.01 7.09 17.27
N VAL A 30 15.88 6.49 16.09
CA VAL A 30 14.65 5.83 15.65
C VAL A 30 14.53 4.40 16.19
N ALA A 31 15.64 3.73 16.50
CA ALA A 31 15.64 2.38 17.05
C ALA A 31 14.93 2.26 18.41
N HIS A 32 14.83 3.36 19.18
CA HIS A 32 14.17 3.36 20.48
C HIS A 32 12.64 3.28 20.38
N ASN A 33 12.05 3.74 19.27
CA ASN A 33 10.62 3.68 19.01
C ASN A 33 10.38 3.65 17.49
N PRO A 34 10.67 2.51 16.84
CA PRO A 34 10.76 2.45 15.38
C PRO A 34 9.40 2.57 14.70
N GLY A 35 8.30 2.29 15.44
CA GLY A 35 6.99 2.13 14.84
C GLY A 35 7.02 1.07 13.73
N TRP A 36 6.25 1.30 12.67
CA TRP A 36 6.24 0.42 11.50
C TRP A 36 7.41 0.72 10.56
N CYS A 37 8.35 -0.22 10.47
CA CYS A 37 9.47 -0.17 9.53
C CYS A 37 9.20 -1.05 8.31
N LYS A 38 9.41 -0.51 7.11
CA LYS A 38 9.26 -1.25 5.86
C LYS A 38 10.40 -0.97 4.90
N LEU A 39 10.72 -1.97 4.12
CA LEU A 39 11.57 -1.86 2.95
C LEU A 39 10.67 -1.86 1.70
N ASP A 40 10.76 -0.79 0.93
CA ASP A 40 10.19 -0.73 -0.42
C ASP A 40 11.32 -0.95 -1.43
N TRP A 41 11.10 -1.82 -2.40
CA TRP A 41 12.00 -1.96 -3.55
C TRP A 41 11.23 -2.20 -4.85
N VAL A 42 11.84 -1.78 -5.95
CA VAL A 42 11.40 -2.10 -7.31
C VAL A 42 12.43 -3.02 -7.95
N ILE A 43 11.98 -4.17 -8.43
CA ILE A 43 12.81 -5.16 -9.13
C ILE A 43 12.43 -5.15 -10.61
N ALA A 44 13.42 -5.07 -11.48
CA ALA A 44 13.28 -5.46 -12.88
C ALA A 44 13.55 -6.96 -13.03
N ASP A 45 12.57 -7.70 -13.54
CA ASP A 45 12.76 -9.05 -14.05
C ASP A 45 12.92 -8.97 -15.58
N PRO A 46 14.15 -8.94 -16.13
CA PRO A 46 14.37 -8.81 -17.57
C PRO A 46 13.96 -10.07 -18.35
N ILE A 47 13.85 -11.23 -17.68
CA ILE A 47 13.44 -12.47 -18.33
C ILE A 47 11.93 -12.44 -18.58
N ARG A 48 11.16 -11.98 -17.59
CA ARG A 48 9.71 -11.83 -17.69
C ARG A 48 9.26 -10.49 -18.28
N ARG A 49 10.19 -9.54 -18.44
CA ARG A 49 9.91 -8.13 -18.83
C ARG A 49 8.91 -7.44 -17.91
N GLN A 50 9.08 -7.65 -16.61
CA GLN A 50 8.15 -7.15 -15.60
C GLN A 50 8.87 -6.28 -14.56
N LEU A 51 8.16 -5.28 -14.08
CA LEU A 51 8.56 -4.50 -12.91
C LEU A 51 7.72 -4.94 -11.72
N ALA A 52 8.38 -5.43 -10.68
CA ALA A 52 7.74 -5.81 -9.43
C ALA A 52 8.07 -4.79 -8.35
N ASN A 53 7.05 -4.18 -7.75
CA ASN A 53 7.22 -3.48 -6.48
C ASN A 53 6.95 -4.47 -5.34
N ALA A 54 7.89 -4.57 -4.41
CA ALA A 54 7.64 -5.25 -3.16
C ALA A 54 7.85 -4.27 -2.01
N SER A 55 6.93 -4.34 -1.05
CA SER A 55 6.96 -3.58 0.18
C SER A 55 6.87 -4.58 1.30
N ASN A 56 8.00 -4.89 1.93
CA ASN A 56 8.04 -5.81 3.05
C ASN A 56 8.14 -5.01 4.33
N MET A 57 7.17 -5.21 5.22
CA MET A 57 7.35 -4.85 6.62
C MET A 57 8.51 -5.68 7.15
N LEU A 58 9.45 -5.03 7.84
CA LEU A 58 10.57 -5.71 8.48
C LEU A 58 10.10 -6.37 9.78
N ASP A 59 9.18 -7.31 9.65
CA ASP A 59 8.75 -8.17 10.74
C ASP A 59 9.80 -9.28 10.88
N VAL A 60 10.71 -9.11 11.83
CA VAL A 60 11.61 -10.19 12.24
C VAL A 60 10.90 -11.03 13.29
N THR A 61 9.93 -11.83 12.87
CA THR A 61 9.28 -12.83 13.73
C THR A 61 10.12 -14.10 13.81
N TRP A 62 10.39 -14.56 15.02
CA TRP A 62 11.04 -15.85 15.28
C TRP A 62 10.02 -16.86 15.79
N GLU A 63 9.82 -17.96 15.05
CA GLU A 63 9.11 -19.15 15.54
C GLU A 63 10.12 -20.12 16.18
N ALA A 64 10.01 -20.31 17.50
CA ALA A 64 10.81 -21.31 18.19
C ALA A 64 10.33 -22.74 17.85
N PRO A 65 11.17 -23.78 18.05
CA PRO A 65 10.80 -25.17 17.74
C PRO A 65 9.56 -25.71 18.47
N ASP A 66 9.12 -25.04 19.53
CA ASP A 66 7.90 -25.32 20.29
C ASP A 66 6.64 -24.64 19.70
N GLY A 67 6.79 -23.89 18.61
CA GLY A 67 5.73 -23.14 17.94
C GLY A 67 5.41 -21.79 18.58
N LYS A 68 6.25 -21.28 19.48
CA LYS A 68 6.11 -19.93 20.04
C LYS A 68 6.63 -18.89 19.04
N ILE A 69 5.79 -17.93 18.70
CA ILE A 69 6.16 -16.82 17.80
C ILE A 69 6.57 -15.60 18.65
N THR A 70 7.75 -15.04 18.38
CA THR A 70 8.29 -13.84 19.05
C THR A 70 8.61 -12.76 18.01
N PRO A 71 7.93 -11.60 18.02
CA PRO A 71 8.36 -10.48 17.20
C PRO A 71 9.64 -9.88 17.77
N LEU A 72 10.74 -9.91 17.02
CA LEU A 72 12.02 -9.34 17.45
C LEU A 72 12.05 -7.81 17.37
N ASP A 73 11.13 -7.22 16.61
CA ASP A 73 10.89 -5.77 16.49
C ASP A 73 9.72 -5.27 17.37
N GLY A 74 9.04 -6.18 18.08
CA GLY A 74 7.87 -5.87 18.91
C GLY A 74 6.54 -5.81 18.15
N TYR A 75 6.52 -6.07 16.83
CA TYR A 75 5.32 -6.03 15.99
C TYR A 75 5.13 -7.35 15.25
N LEU A 76 3.91 -7.89 15.21
CA LEU A 76 3.55 -9.14 14.50
C LEU A 76 2.93 -8.85 13.11
N ASP A 77 3.37 -7.77 12.49
CA ASP A 77 2.67 -7.04 11.45
C ASP A 77 2.52 -7.82 10.12
N GLY A 78 3.48 -8.67 9.76
CA GLY A 78 3.42 -9.45 8.51
C GLY A 78 2.16 -10.32 8.41
N TYR A 79 1.72 -10.86 9.55
CA TYR A 79 0.53 -11.71 9.65
C TYR A 79 -0.78 -10.95 9.89
N PHE A 80 -0.75 -9.64 10.14
CA PHE A 80 -1.97 -8.89 10.39
C PHE A 80 -2.30 -7.88 9.29
N GLN A 81 -1.40 -7.63 8.33
CA GLN A 81 -1.67 -6.73 7.21
C GLN A 81 -2.36 -7.39 6.02
N GLU A 82 -2.20 -8.71 5.87
CA GLU A 82 -2.82 -9.45 4.79
C GLU A 82 -4.32 -9.58 5.03
N ILE A 83 -5.11 -9.17 4.05
CA ILE A 83 -6.45 -9.73 3.91
C ILE A 83 -6.18 -11.18 3.51
N TYR A 84 -6.35 -12.09 4.44
CA TYR A 84 -6.25 -13.52 4.14
C TYR A 84 -7.42 -13.88 3.24
N LEU A 85 -7.16 -13.83 1.93
CA LEU A 85 -8.09 -14.25 0.89
C LEU A 85 -8.17 -15.79 0.82
N ASP A 86 -7.13 -16.49 1.31
CA ASP A 86 -7.06 -17.94 1.30
C ASP A 86 -7.39 -18.56 2.67
N THR A 87 -8.32 -19.52 2.67
CA THR A 87 -8.65 -20.39 3.79
C THR A 87 -7.44 -21.13 4.38
N GLU A 88 -6.39 -21.38 3.60
CA GLU A 88 -5.17 -22.06 4.06
C GLU A 88 -4.33 -21.21 5.03
N SER A 89 -4.51 -19.88 5.04
CA SER A 89 -3.74 -18.96 5.90
C SER A 89 -4.37 -18.73 7.28
N ALA A 90 -5.64 -19.11 7.48
CA ALA A 90 -6.37 -18.95 8.73
C ALA A 90 -5.78 -19.69 9.97
N PRO A 91 -5.14 -20.87 9.83
CA PRO A 91 -4.54 -21.59 10.96
C PRO A 91 -3.36 -20.87 11.60
N ILE A 92 -2.52 -20.17 10.82
CA ILE A 92 -1.36 -19.43 11.32
C ILE A 92 -1.84 -18.24 12.16
N PHE A 93 -2.81 -17.49 11.65
CA PHE A 93 -3.44 -16.39 12.37
C PHE A 93 -4.07 -16.83 13.70
N SER A 94 -4.77 -17.98 13.70
CA SER A 94 -5.41 -18.52 14.90
C SER A 94 -4.41 -18.92 15.99
N LYS A 95 -3.18 -19.33 15.62
CA LYS A 95 -2.09 -19.57 16.57
C LYS A 95 -1.59 -18.25 17.16
N LEU A 96 -1.47 -17.24 16.32
CA LEU A 96 -0.90 -15.94 16.65
C LEU A 96 -1.81 -15.17 17.63
N VAL A 97 -3.12 -15.10 17.38
CA VAL A 97 -4.11 -14.49 18.30
C VAL A 97 -4.15 -15.19 19.67
N LYS A 98 -3.95 -16.51 19.73
CA LYS A 98 -3.96 -17.28 20.98
C LYS A 98 -2.73 -17.05 21.86
N GLN A 99 -1.63 -16.58 21.28
CA GLN A 99 -0.34 -16.41 21.97
C GLN A 99 -0.06 -14.94 22.34
N VAL A 100 -0.87 -13.99 21.86
CA VAL A 100 -0.71 -12.56 22.07
C VAL A 100 -1.61 -12.08 23.20
N SER A 101 -1.10 -11.23 24.10
CA SER A 101 -1.91 -10.65 25.19
C SER A 101 -2.96 -9.67 24.64
N THR A 102 -4.01 -9.43 25.43
CA THR A 102 -5.07 -8.46 25.09
C THR A 102 -4.49 -7.06 24.87
N ASP A 103 -3.54 -6.64 25.70
CA ASP A 103 -2.93 -5.31 25.62
C ASP A 103 -2.20 -5.09 24.29
N VAL A 104 -1.51 -6.11 23.77
CA VAL A 104 -0.81 -6.04 22.47
C VAL A 104 -1.81 -5.97 21.31
N MET A 105 -2.97 -6.61 21.45
CA MET A 105 -4.03 -6.54 20.43
C MET A 105 -4.67 -5.16 20.39
N ASP A 106 -4.94 -4.56 21.55
CA ASP A 106 -5.49 -3.21 21.66
C ASP A 106 -4.53 -2.17 21.09
N ASP A 107 -3.23 -2.28 21.41
CA ASP A 107 -2.18 -1.42 20.86
C ASP A 107 -2.08 -1.55 19.33
N TYR A 108 -2.23 -2.76 18.80
CA TYR A 108 -2.22 -3.01 17.36
C TYR A 108 -3.44 -2.40 16.67
N VAL A 109 -4.65 -2.57 17.24
CA VAL A 109 -5.87 -1.92 16.72
C VAL A 109 -5.72 -0.39 16.75
N ALA A 110 -5.15 0.18 17.81
CA ALA A 110 -4.89 1.61 17.89
C ALA A 110 -3.91 2.11 16.80
N GLN A 111 -2.92 1.30 16.42
CA GLN A 111 -2.02 1.62 15.30
C GLN A 111 -2.75 1.55 13.95
N LEU A 112 -3.58 0.52 13.73
CA LEU A 112 -4.41 0.41 12.54
C LEU A 112 -5.31 1.65 12.39
N GLN A 113 -5.95 2.11 13.46
CA GLN A 113 -6.78 3.31 13.46
C GLN A 113 -5.98 4.56 13.06
N LYS A 114 -4.74 4.72 13.54
CA LYS A 114 -3.87 5.84 13.13
C LYS A 114 -3.55 5.80 11.64
N GLU A 115 -3.28 4.63 11.08
CA GLU A 115 -3.06 4.48 9.64
C GLU A 115 -4.33 4.75 8.83
N VAL A 116 -5.51 4.32 9.30
CA VAL A 116 -6.79 4.71 8.68
C VAL A 116 -6.91 6.23 8.64
N LYS A 117 -6.74 6.93 9.77
CA LYS A 117 -6.82 8.41 9.82
C LYS A 117 -5.85 9.07 8.83
N LYS A 118 -4.63 8.56 8.71
CA LYS A 118 -3.62 9.04 7.76
C LYS A 118 -4.09 8.95 6.31
N TYR A 119 -4.73 7.85 5.91
CA TYR A 119 -5.24 7.66 4.55
C TYR A 119 -6.50 8.47 4.21
N PHE A 120 -7.07 9.18 5.18
CA PHE A 120 -8.17 10.11 4.98
C PHE A 120 -7.73 11.58 4.95
N LYS A 121 -6.42 11.85 5.12
CA LYS A 121 -5.93 13.22 5.02
C LYS A 121 -5.93 13.70 3.56
N PRO A 122 -6.29 14.98 3.29
CA PRO A 122 -6.41 15.49 1.92
C PRO A 122 -5.13 15.44 1.08
N ASP A 123 -3.96 15.44 1.71
CA ASP A 123 -2.65 15.45 1.06
C ASP A 123 -2.26 14.10 0.45
N ASN A 124 -2.81 12.98 0.95
CA ASN A 124 -2.46 11.65 0.46
C ASN A 124 -3.57 10.60 0.72
N PRO A 125 -4.76 10.75 0.09
CA PRO A 125 -5.84 9.80 0.29
C PRO A 125 -5.51 8.42 -0.29
N ASN A 126 -5.82 7.36 0.46
CA ASN A 126 -5.70 5.98 -0.02
C ASN A 126 -6.76 5.08 0.62
N TYR A 127 -7.98 5.13 0.08
CA TYR A 127 -9.12 4.43 0.69
C TYR A 127 -9.04 2.91 0.54
N GLY A 128 -8.35 2.41 -0.49
CA GLY A 128 -8.06 0.97 -0.60
C GLY A 128 -7.21 0.47 0.57
N LYS A 129 -6.15 1.20 0.95
CA LYS A 129 -5.36 0.86 2.15
C LYS A 129 -6.18 1.02 3.43
N ALA A 130 -7.00 2.06 3.53
CA ALA A 130 -7.88 2.24 4.69
C ALA A 130 -8.85 1.06 4.85
N ALA A 131 -9.49 0.61 3.77
CA ALA A 131 -10.39 -0.55 3.76
C ALA A 131 -9.68 -1.83 4.25
N LYS A 132 -8.43 -2.09 3.84
CA LYS A 132 -7.64 -3.23 4.35
C LYS A 132 -7.38 -3.16 5.85
N ARG A 133 -7.13 -1.96 6.37
CA ARG A 133 -6.88 -1.75 7.81
C ARG A 133 -8.19 -1.85 8.60
N LEU A 134 -9.29 -1.31 8.08
CA LEU A 134 -10.63 -1.45 8.65
C LEU A 134 -11.10 -2.90 8.71
N TYR A 135 -10.82 -3.70 7.67
CA TYR A 135 -11.10 -5.15 7.68
C TYR A 135 -10.47 -5.81 8.92
N ASN A 136 -9.20 -5.52 9.18
CA ASN A 136 -8.48 -6.08 10.31
C ASN A 136 -9.01 -5.55 11.65
N ILE A 137 -9.29 -4.24 11.76
CA ILE A 137 -9.90 -3.66 12.95
C ILE A 137 -11.22 -4.35 13.28
N PHE A 138 -12.15 -4.43 12.33
CA PHE A 138 -13.46 -5.01 12.55
C PHE A 138 -13.37 -6.50 12.89
N ARG A 139 -12.53 -7.26 12.17
CA ARG A 139 -12.30 -8.68 12.45
C ARG A 139 -11.73 -8.91 13.86
N LEU A 140 -10.78 -8.09 14.30
CA LEU A 140 -10.15 -8.20 15.62
C LEU A 140 -11.12 -7.80 16.75
N ASN A 141 -12.02 -6.85 16.49
CA ASN A 141 -13.03 -6.41 17.44
C ASN A 141 -14.30 -7.29 17.45
N GLY A 142 -14.35 -8.36 16.65
CA GLY A 142 -15.51 -9.26 16.55
C GLY A 142 -16.68 -8.72 15.72
N GLN A 143 -16.46 -7.64 14.95
CA GLN A 143 -17.41 -7.01 14.03
C GLN A 143 -17.35 -7.72 12.68
N TYR A 144 -17.77 -8.99 12.64
CA TYR A 144 -17.55 -9.87 11.50
C TYR A 144 -18.36 -9.52 10.25
N GLU A 145 -19.49 -8.83 10.40
CA GLU A 145 -20.33 -8.39 9.27
C GLU A 145 -19.61 -7.30 8.47
N GLU A 146 -19.11 -6.26 9.15
CA GLU A 146 -18.30 -5.21 8.51
C GLU A 146 -17.01 -5.77 7.91
N ALA A 147 -16.37 -6.72 8.60
CA ALA A 147 -15.18 -7.40 8.08
C ALA A 147 -15.51 -8.22 6.81
N ALA A 148 -16.62 -8.95 6.78
CA ALA A 148 -17.03 -9.69 5.60
C ALA A 148 -17.34 -8.77 4.41
N PHE A 149 -18.05 -7.67 4.65
CA PHE A 149 -18.35 -6.66 3.64
C PHE A 149 -17.07 -6.05 3.03
N LEU A 150 -16.11 -5.67 3.88
CA LEU A 150 -14.82 -5.16 3.40
C LEU A 150 -14.00 -6.21 2.67
N ARG A 151 -14.09 -7.48 3.07
CA ARG A 151 -13.42 -8.59 2.37
C ARG A 151 -13.97 -8.75 0.95
N GLU A 152 -15.29 -8.70 0.79
CA GLU A 152 -15.96 -8.80 -0.53
C GLU A 152 -15.50 -7.70 -1.50
N LEU A 153 -15.20 -6.50 -1.00
CA LEU A 153 -14.61 -5.41 -1.80
C LEU A 153 -13.27 -5.79 -2.46
N PHE A 154 -12.54 -6.78 -1.90
CA PHE A 154 -11.30 -7.30 -2.45
C PHE A 154 -11.44 -8.71 -3.08
N ASP A 155 -12.59 -9.35 -2.96
CA ASP A 155 -12.89 -10.62 -3.65
C ASP A 155 -13.41 -10.36 -5.09
N GLU A 156 -13.86 -9.14 -5.37
CA GLU A 156 -14.34 -8.71 -6.69
C GLU A 156 -13.20 -8.25 -7.64
N PRO A 157 -13.48 -8.13 -8.95
CA PRO A 157 -12.60 -7.51 -9.94
C PRO A 157 -11.93 -6.18 -9.49
N ALA A 158 -12.56 -5.46 -8.55
CA ALA A 158 -12.02 -4.33 -7.80
C ALA A 158 -10.62 -4.52 -7.18
N ALA A 159 -10.20 -5.75 -6.84
CA ALA A 159 -8.85 -6.02 -6.34
C ALA A 159 -7.76 -5.61 -7.34
N LEU A 160 -8.05 -5.66 -8.64
CA LEU A 160 -7.13 -5.21 -9.69
C LEU A 160 -6.97 -3.69 -9.70
N LEU A 161 -7.96 -2.92 -9.23
CA LEU A 161 -7.80 -1.47 -9.06
C LEU A 161 -6.77 -1.13 -7.98
N TYR A 162 -6.66 -1.96 -6.96
CA TYR A 162 -5.58 -1.84 -5.99
C TYR A 162 -4.21 -2.14 -6.63
N GLN A 163 -4.15 -3.13 -7.54
CA GLN A 163 -2.92 -3.43 -8.29
C GLN A 163 -2.57 -2.31 -9.28
N VAL A 164 -3.56 -1.65 -9.89
CA VAL A 164 -3.38 -0.42 -10.70
C VAL A 164 -2.66 0.64 -9.89
N HIS A 165 -3.08 0.89 -8.64
CA HIS A 165 -2.37 1.83 -7.77
C HIS A 165 -0.90 1.43 -7.57
N ALA A 166 -0.62 0.17 -7.27
CA ALA A 166 0.75 -0.31 -7.08
C ALA A 166 1.58 -0.15 -8.37
N LEU A 167 1.03 -0.52 -9.51
CA LEU A 167 1.73 -0.55 -10.78
C LEU A 167 1.99 0.85 -11.34
N VAL A 168 1.03 1.77 -11.21
CA VAL A 168 1.26 3.16 -11.62
C VAL A 168 2.33 3.82 -10.76
N ARG A 169 2.44 3.45 -9.48
CA ARG A 169 3.55 3.88 -8.62
C ARG A 169 4.88 3.30 -9.11
N THR A 170 4.94 2.01 -9.44
CA THR A 170 6.13 1.36 -10.00
C THR A 170 6.59 2.03 -11.28
N VAL A 171 5.66 2.33 -12.19
CA VAL A 171 5.93 3.05 -13.45
C VAL A 171 6.53 4.42 -13.16
N GLN A 172 5.99 5.18 -12.20
CA GLN A 172 6.56 6.47 -11.83
C GLN A 172 7.99 6.34 -11.27
N GLU A 173 8.19 5.45 -10.30
CA GLU A 173 9.50 5.21 -9.69
C GLU A 173 10.52 4.78 -10.77
N ALA A 174 10.12 3.95 -11.72
CA ALA A 174 10.94 3.55 -12.85
C ALA A 174 11.24 4.71 -13.81
N THR A 175 10.28 5.60 -14.09
CA THR A 175 10.54 6.80 -14.91
C THR A 175 11.47 7.81 -14.24
N GLU A 176 11.44 7.91 -12.92
CA GLU A 176 12.36 8.75 -12.14
C GLU A 176 13.77 8.14 -12.10
N GLN A 177 13.89 6.82 -12.31
CA GLN A 177 15.13 6.06 -12.38
C GLN A 177 15.37 5.45 -13.78
N SER A 178 15.07 6.20 -14.84
CA SER A 178 15.11 5.70 -16.23
C SER A 178 16.50 5.24 -16.71
N THR A 179 17.56 5.47 -15.93
CA THR A 179 18.90 4.94 -16.18
C THR A 179 19.04 3.47 -15.77
N VAL A 180 18.10 2.95 -14.98
CA VAL A 180 18.07 1.58 -14.44
C VAL A 180 17.06 0.71 -15.18
N PHE A 181 15.96 1.30 -15.65
CA PHE A 181 14.82 0.58 -16.24
C PHE A 181 14.59 0.96 -17.69
N ASP A 182 14.43 -0.06 -18.55
CA ASP A 182 14.10 0.10 -19.97
C ASP A 182 12.63 0.56 -20.13
N ILE A 183 12.42 1.56 -20.99
CA ILE A 183 11.10 2.14 -21.29
C ILE A 183 10.17 1.11 -21.93
N ASP A 184 10.71 0.20 -22.74
CA ASP A 184 9.91 -0.85 -23.37
C ASP A 184 9.28 -1.77 -22.30
N ASN A 185 10.01 -2.09 -21.22
CA ASN A 185 9.44 -2.86 -20.09
C ASN A 185 8.36 -2.06 -19.33
N ILE A 186 8.52 -0.74 -19.21
CA ILE A 186 7.52 0.13 -18.58
C ILE A 186 6.23 0.18 -19.42
N LEU A 187 6.36 0.23 -20.75
CA LEU A 187 5.24 0.20 -21.68
C LEU A 187 4.53 -1.16 -21.68
N ASP A 188 5.26 -2.27 -21.81
CA ASP A 188 4.71 -3.64 -21.76
C ASP A 188 3.87 -3.82 -20.47
N GLN A 189 4.41 -3.38 -19.34
CA GLN A 189 3.73 -3.44 -18.05
C GLN A 189 2.46 -2.55 -17.98
N THR A 190 2.48 -1.39 -18.66
CA THR A 190 1.32 -0.49 -18.75
C THR A 190 0.22 -1.10 -19.63
N ASP A 191 0.59 -1.80 -20.70
CA ASP A 191 -0.36 -2.48 -21.60
C ASP A 191 -1.02 -3.67 -20.91
N ASP A 192 -0.26 -4.48 -20.16
CA ASP A 192 -0.80 -5.56 -19.32
C ASP A 192 -1.82 -5.03 -18.29
N LEU A 193 -1.59 -3.84 -17.76
CA LEU A 193 -2.52 -3.20 -16.83
C LEU A 193 -3.82 -2.79 -17.52
N ILE A 194 -3.73 -2.20 -18.71
CA ILE A 194 -4.90 -1.83 -19.52
C ILE A 194 -5.73 -3.09 -19.81
N MET A 195 -5.07 -4.16 -20.27
CA MET A 195 -5.74 -5.43 -20.55
C MET A 195 -6.37 -6.05 -19.31
N SER A 196 -5.74 -5.89 -18.14
CA SER A 196 -6.29 -6.36 -16.88
C SER A 196 -7.53 -5.59 -16.47
N VAL A 197 -7.54 -4.25 -16.62
CA VAL A 197 -8.71 -3.42 -16.32
C VAL A 197 -9.89 -3.79 -17.24
N ILE A 198 -9.65 -3.95 -18.55
CA ILE A 198 -10.69 -4.31 -19.54
C ILE A 198 -11.35 -5.66 -19.24
N LYS A 199 -10.60 -6.62 -18.68
CA LYS A 199 -11.13 -7.98 -18.41
C LYS A 199 -12.07 -8.05 -17.21
N VAL A 200 -12.11 -7.01 -16.40
CA VAL A 200 -12.40 -7.09 -14.97
C VAL A 200 -13.38 -6.01 -14.56
N LEU A 201 -13.15 -4.78 -15.03
CA LEU A 201 -14.15 -3.74 -14.94
C LEU A 201 -15.07 -3.80 -16.15
N GLU A 202 -16.26 -3.23 -15.97
CA GLU A 202 -17.24 -3.04 -17.03
C GLU A 202 -17.81 -1.62 -16.94
N GLY A 203 -18.44 -1.13 -18.00
CA GLY A 203 -19.21 0.12 -17.96
C GLY A 203 -18.37 1.40 -17.97
N GLU A 204 -18.87 2.44 -17.30
CA GLU A 204 -18.26 3.77 -17.36
C GLU A 204 -16.93 3.84 -16.60
N GLU A 205 -16.78 3.10 -15.49
CA GLU A 205 -15.54 3.08 -14.71
C GLU A 205 -14.38 2.45 -15.49
N GLU A 206 -14.63 1.34 -16.18
CA GLU A 206 -13.65 0.71 -17.07
C GLU A 206 -13.15 1.71 -18.12
N LEU A 207 -14.10 2.35 -18.81
CA LEU A 207 -13.81 3.26 -19.91
C LEU A 207 -13.00 4.47 -19.45
N GLU A 208 -13.28 5.00 -18.27
CA GLU A 208 -12.54 6.13 -17.71
C GLU A 208 -11.10 5.73 -17.34
N ILE A 209 -10.92 4.62 -16.62
CA ILE A 209 -9.59 4.16 -16.21
C ILE A 209 -8.72 3.80 -17.42
N VAL A 210 -9.27 3.06 -18.38
CA VAL A 210 -8.56 2.71 -19.62
C VAL A 210 -8.14 3.96 -20.38
N ARG A 211 -8.99 4.99 -20.45
CA ARG A 211 -8.64 6.26 -21.10
C ARG A 211 -7.43 6.92 -20.44
N HIS A 212 -7.36 6.96 -19.11
CA HIS A 212 -6.23 7.55 -18.40
C HIS A 212 -4.95 6.69 -18.52
N LEU A 213 -5.08 5.37 -18.50
CA LEU A 213 -3.95 4.46 -18.71
C LEU A 213 -3.39 4.56 -20.15
N LEU A 214 -4.25 4.69 -21.17
CA LEU A 214 -3.81 4.95 -22.55
C LEU A 214 -3.11 6.30 -22.69
N ARG A 215 -3.55 7.33 -21.95
CA ARG A 215 -2.87 8.62 -21.89
C ARG A 215 -1.50 8.48 -21.22
N LEU A 216 -1.40 7.71 -20.14
CA LEU A 216 -0.15 7.40 -19.46
C LEU A 216 0.82 6.67 -20.39
N SER A 217 0.37 5.60 -21.07
CA SER A 217 1.16 4.86 -22.07
C SER A 217 1.70 5.79 -23.16
N ARG A 218 0.86 6.69 -23.70
CA ARG A 218 1.30 7.69 -24.69
C ARG A 218 2.30 8.70 -24.15
N CYS A 219 2.21 9.08 -22.88
CA CYS A 219 3.20 9.96 -22.25
C CYS A 219 4.55 9.23 -22.17
N ILE A 220 4.55 7.98 -21.69
CA ILE A 220 5.75 7.14 -21.56
C ILE A 220 6.38 6.87 -22.92
N SER A 221 5.60 6.57 -23.95
CA SER A 221 6.10 6.27 -25.29
C SER A 221 6.76 7.46 -26.01
N ARG A 222 6.57 8.67 -25.47
CA ARG A 222 7.17 9.92 -25.97
C ARG A 222 8.32 10.38 -25.09
N GLN A 223 8.85 9.50 -24.24
CA GLN A 223 10.04 9.78 -23.48
C GLN A 223 11.20 10.08 -24.41
N GLU A 224 11.84 11.21 -24.16
CA GLU A 224 13.10 11.57 -24.76
C GLU A 224 14.19 11.45 -23.70
N GLU A 225 15.33 10.89 -24.08
CA GLU A 225 16.47 10.73 -23.18
C GLU A 225 16.89 12.09 -22.59
N GLY A 226 16.97 12.17 -21.25
CA GLY A 226 17.32 13.41 -20.54
C GLY A 226 16.16 14.39 -20.31
N VAL A 227 14.94 14.11 -20.78
CA VAL A 227 13.74 14.91 -20.49
C VAL A 227 12.92 14.28 -19.36
N PRO A 228 12.72 14.97 -18.21
CA PRO A 228 11.94 14.42 -17.11
C PRO A 228 10.47 14.21 -17.48
N LEU A 229 9.99 12.97 -17.44
CA LEU A 229 8.55 12.66 -17.57
C LEU A 229 7.71 12.97 -16.34
N GLY A 230 8.38 13.23 -15.21
CA GLY A 230 7.78 13.31 -13.88
C GLY A 230 6.44 14.05 -13.84
N PRO A 231 6.31 15.28 -14.38
CA PRO A 231 5.07 16.04 -14.28
C PRO A 231 3.87 15.42 -15.03
N GLN A 232 4.09 14.88 -16.23
CA GLN A 232 3.02 14.37 -17.09
C GLN A 232 2.55 12.99 -16.61
N VAL A 233 3.50 12.13 -16.23
CA VAL A 233 3.22 10.83 -15.60
C VAL A 233 2.52 11.03 -14.26
N LYS A 234 2.98 11.98 -13.43
CA LYS A 234 2.35 12.30 -12.14
C LYS A 234 0.93 12.83 -12.29
N ALA A 235 0.64 13.60 -13.33
CA ALA A 235 -0.71 14.09 -13.62
C ALA A 235 -1.64 12.93 -14.02
N ALA A 236 -1.24 12.13 -15.03
CA ALA A 236 -2.03 10.98 -15.48
C ALA A 236 -2.24 9.95 -14.35
N ARG A 237 -1.21 9.71 -13.54
CA ARG A 237 -1.33 8.92 -12.31
C ARG A 237 -2.38 9.48 -11.37
N SER A 238 -2.30 10.77 -11.04
CA SER A 238 -3.20 11.38 -10.06
C SER A 238 -4.67 11.24 -10.48
N GLU A 239 -4.95 11.32 -11.78
CA GLU A 239 -6.28 11.06 -12.34
C GLU A 239 -6.73 9.61 -12.08
N VAL A 240 -5.90 8.61 -12.43
CA VAL A 240 -6.20 7.18 -12.15
C VAL A 240 -6.40 6.92 -10.66
N MET A 241 -5.52 7.47 -9.82
CA MET A 241 -5.58 7.29 -8.36
C MET A 241 -6.85 7.88 -7.77
N ASN A 242 -7.32 9.02 -8.29
CA ASN A 242 -8.56 9.64 -7.83
C ASN A 242 -9.77 8.75 -8.14
N ILE A 243 -9.83 8.16 -9.34
CA ILE A 243 -10.92 7.25 -9.72
C ILE A 243 -10.92 6.02 -8.82
N VAL A 244 -9.76 5.38 -8.65
CA VAL A 244 -9.62 4.22 -7.77
C VAL A 244 -9.99 4.56 -6.34
N ASN A 245 -9.54 5.70 -5.82
CA ASN A 245 -9.88 6.15 -4.48
C ASN A 245 -11.39 6.35 -4.33
N ASN A 246 -12.03 7.08 -5.24
CA ASN A 246 -13.47 7.31 -5.19
C ASN A 246 -14.25 5.99 -5.19
N PHE A 247 -13.85 5.04 -6.04
CA PHE A 247 -14.44 3.70 -6.06
C PHE A 247 -14.37 3.03 -4.68
N PHE A 248 -13.18 2.97 -4.06
CA PHE A 248 -13.01 2.36 -2.74
C PHE A 248 -13.80 3.10 -1.66
N TYR A 249 -13.84 4.43 -1.71
CA TYR A 249 -14.58 5.24 -0.75
C TYR A 249 -16.09 4.99 -0.85
N ASP A 250 -16.66 5.05 -2.05
CA ASP A 250 -18.09 4.90 -2.28
C ASP A 250 -18.56 3.50 -1.89
N LYS A 251 -17.82 2.46 -2.27
CA LYS A 251 -18.14 1.07 -1.91
C LYS A 251 -18.00 0.83 -0.40
N MET A 252 -16.91 1.26 0.20
CA MET A 252 -16.66 1.07 1.63
C MET A 252 -17.70 1.79 2.50
N THR A 253 -18.09 3.00 2.12
CA THR A 253 -19.05 3.83 2.88
C THR A 253 -20.52 3.55 2.55
N ALA A 254 -20.79 2.63 1.63
CA ALA A 254 -22.14 2.14 1.36
C ALA A 254 -22.76 1.41 2.56
N LEU A 255 -21.93 0.80 3.43
CA LEU A 255 -22.39 0.24 4.70
C LEU A 255 -22.38 1.34 5.78
N PRO A 256 -23.55 1.74 6.35
CA PRO A 256 -23.63 2.88 7.26
C PRO A 256 -22.81 2.73 8.54
N THR A 257 -22.61 1.51 9.05
CA THR A 257 -21.82 1.24 10.26
C THR A 257 -20.34 1.52 10.03
N ILE A 258 -19.80 1.15 8.86
CA ILE A 258 -18.42 1.47 8.45
C ILE A 258 -18.25 2.99 8.32
N LYS A 259 -19.21 3.65 7.65
CA LYS A 259 -19.18 5.11 7.52
C LYS A 259 -19.17 5.81 8.88
N ALA A 260 -20.07 5.44 9.78
CA ALA A 260 -20.13 6.01 11.13
C ALA A 260 -18.82 5.79 11.91
N TYR A 261 -18.19 4.62 11.75
CA TYR A 261 -16.90 4.33 12.37
C TYR A 261 -15.79 5.24 11.84
N ILE A 262 -15.72 5.42 10.52
CA ILE A 262 -14.77 6.33 9.87
C ILE A 262 -14.98 7.77 10.37
N ASP A 263 -16.23 8.26 10.35
CA ASP A 263 -16.58 9.61 10.78
C ASP A 263 -16.15 9.84 12.25
N GLY A 264 -16.31 8.84 13.12
CA GLY A 264 -15.84 8.88 14.51
C GLY A 264 -14.31 8.82 14.67
N LEU A 265 -13.58 8.27 13.70
CA LEU A 265 -12.12 8.26 13.69
C LEU A 265 -11.54 9.56 13.14
N THR A 266 -12.15 10.15 12.11
CA THR A 266 -11.61 11.30 11.38
C THR A 266 -12.12 12.65 11.89
N SER A 267 -13.00 12.65 12.90
CA SER A 267 -13.46 13.84 13.61
C SER A 267 -12.41 14.49 14.50
#